data_AF-A0A498MTM4-F1
#
_entry.id   AF-A0A498MTM4-F1
#
_cell.length_a   1.000
_cell.length_b   1.000
_cell.length_c   1.000
_cell.angle_alpha   90.00
_cell.angle_beta   90.00
_cell.angle_gamma   90.00
#
_symmetry.space_group_name_H-M   'P 1'
#
loop_
_entity.id
_entity.type
_entity.pdbx_description
1 polymer ?
#
loop_
_entity_poly.entity_id
_entity_poly.type
_entity_poly.pdbx_seq_one_letter_code
_entity_poly.pdbx_strand_id
1 'polypeptide(L)'
;MSAAEPQESGDVRIGHSLNRNEEEFVARRRNTVLQCLQKFNISCSQDKVPNIALLGSGGGQRAMVALLECLIQLDKAGLLDCILYLCGVSGSTWCMASLYKEPDWSTKLDTVKDKIIERLNSPGVSWTEKVAKLKKYYMKDSFSLTDLWAVLFVTSYVKEIDEQTLTTQWDQHSKDPYPIYAVIDKQCKRKEEGDPWLEVSPHEAGYSLTGAFVETSSFGSQFDNGSKKKHQPEMDMLYLQAMCSSALADGQATWKWVKDECFQELVSLANADPTALVDVTKATQPDLSGGQQTADRRKRAVRCIAQGIWGRNYNFLHNMTDKPGDWRKKYGILKGPYNAENITEVMEVAGKNISNNIEKLLEQIRAVAAAK
;
A
#
# COMPACT_ATOMS: atom_id res chain seq x y z
N MET A 1 22.45 12.51 -41.29
CA MET A 1 22.63 12.75 -39.84
C MET A 1 21.89 14.04 -39.52
N SER A 2 20.65 13.93 -39.06
CA SER A 2 19.93 15.06 -38.46
C SER A 2 20.06 14.87 -36.97
N ALA A 3 20.76 15.79 -36.30
CA ALA A 3 20.76 15.86 -34.85
C ALA A 3 19.30 16.11 -34.43
N ALA A 4 18.74 15.20 -33.63
CA ALA A 4 17.47 15.44 -32.99
C ALA A 4 17.66 16.61 -32.02
N GLU A 5 16.80 17.62 -32.13
CA GLU A 5 16.70 18.69 -31.14
C GLU A 5 16.47 18.06 -29.75
N PRO A 6 17.02 18.64 -28.67
CA PRO A 6 16.71 18.18 -27.32
C PRO A 6 15.22 18.42 -27.10
N GLN A 7 14.45 17.35 -27.03
CA GLN A 7 13.05 17.39 -26.64
C GLN A 7 12.98 18.11 -25.29
N GLU A 8 12.30 19.28 -25.24
CA GLU A 8 12.09 20.05 -24.01
C GLU A 8 11.65 19.08 -22.90
N SER A 9 12.40 19.05 -21.80
CA SER A 9 12.13 18.13 -20.68
C SER A 9 10.81 18.50 -20.03
N GLY A 10 9.72 17.85 -20.44
CA GLY A 10 8.45 17.93 -19.71
C GLY A 10 8.62 17.44 -18.27
N ASP A 11 7.82 17.97 -17.35
CA ASP A 11 7.74 17.50 -15.96
C ASP A 11 7.26 16.04 -15.86
N VAL A 12 6.73 15.48 -16.96
CA VAL A 12 6.41 14.07 -17.13
C VAL A 12 7.54 13.37 -17.87
N ARG A 13 8.20 12.42 -17.19
CA ARG A 13 9.18 11.52 -17.78
C ARG A 13 8.45 10.47 -18.62
N ILE A 14 8.87 10.29 -19.87
CA ILE A 14 8.40 9.23 -20.76
C ILE A 14 9.55 8.25 -21.04
N GLY A 15 9.45 7.04 -20.52
CA GLY A 15 10.41 5.96 -20.78
C GLY A 15 10.21 4.74 -19.87
N HIS A 16 10.65 3.59 -20.34
CA HIS A 16 10.52 2.31 -19.61
C HIS A 16 11.75 1.95 -18.76
N SER A 17 12.81 2.75 -18.81
CA SER A 17 13.95 2.60 -17.90
C SER A 17 13.59 3.09 -16.49
N LEU A 18 14.33 2.60 -15.51
CA LEU A 18 14.25 3.08 -14.14
C LEU A 18 14.63 4.57 -14.08
N ASN A 19 14.10 5.26 -13.07
CA ASN A 19 14.61 6.56 -12.69
C ASN A 19 16.08 6.45 -12.25
N ARG A 20 16.91 7.44 -12.57
CA ARG A 20 18.32 7.47 -12.17
C ARG A 20 18.52 7.25 -10.66
N ASN A 21 17.69 7.85 -9.82
CA ASN A 21 17.80 7.68 -8.36
C ASN A 21 17.52 6.24 -7.93
N GLU A 22 16.59 5.56 -8.61
CA GLU A 22 16.31 4.15 -8.38
C GLU A 22 17.45 3.26 -8.91
N GLU A 23 18.01 3.57 -10.09
CA GLU A 23 19.19 2.86 -10.63
C GLU A 23 20.37 2.92 -9.65
N GLU A 24 20.65 4.11 -9.11
CA GLU A 24 21.70 4.32 -8.12
C GLU A 24 21.41 3.56 -6.81
N PHE A 25 20.15 3.54 -6.35
CA PHE A 25 19.75 2.73 -5.21
C PHE A 25 19.96 1.23 -5.46
N VAL A 26 19.50 0.72 -6.61
CA VAL A 26 19.61 -0.70 -6.99
C VAL A 26 21.08 -1.11 -7.03
N ALA A 27 21.95 -0.29 -7.63
CA ALA A 27 23.38 -0.55 -7.67
C ALA A 27 23.99 -0.67 -6.26
N ARG A 28 23.59 0.20 -5.31
CA ARG A 28 24.05 0.13 -3.91
C ARG A 28 23.50 -1.11 -3.20
N ARG A 29 22.18 -1.32 -3.22
CA ARG A 29 21.51 -2.42 -2.49
C ARG A 29 21.94 -3.79 -3.01
N ARG A 30 22.28 -3.94 -4.28
CA ARG A 30 22.87 -5.19 -4.82
C ARG A 30 24.17 -5.60 -4.14
N ASN A 31 24.97 -4.66 -3.62
CA ASN A 31 26.13 -5.00 -2.79
C ASN A 31 25.69 -5.66 -1.46
N THR A 32 24.66 -5.12 -0.82
CA THR A 32 24.09 -5.68 0.42
C THR A 32 23.49 -7.06 0.17
N VAL A 33 22.76 -7.23 -0.94
CA VAL A 33 22.21 -8.53 -1.35
C VAL A 33 23.34 -9.53 -1.58
N LEU A 34 24.41 -9.14 -2.27
CA LEU A 34 25.58 -10.02 -2.48
C LEU A 34 26.19 -10.46 -1.15
N GLN A 35 26.40 -9.54 -0.21
CA GLN A 35 26.91 -9.86 1.12
C GLN A 35 25.96 -10.80 1.89
N CYS A 36 24.64 -10.61 1.78
CA CYS A 36 23.65 -11.52 2.33
C CYS A 36 23.80 -12.94 1.74
N LEU A 37 23.84 -13.06 0.41
CA LEU A 37 24.00 -14.34 -0.29
C LEU A 37 25.28 -15.09 0.11
N GLN A 38 26.39 -14.37 0.28
CA GLN A 38 27.67 -14.94 0.73
C GLN A 38 27.57 -15.57 2.12
N LYS A 39 26.81 -14.97 3.06
CA LYS A 39 26.58 -15.55 4.40
C LYS A 39 25.88 -16.92 4.34
N PHE A 40 25.11 -17.19 3.28
CA PHE A 40 24.44 -18.48 3.03
C PHE A 40 25.23 -19.42 2.12
N ASN A 41 26.50 -19.12 1.85
CA ASN A 41 27.36 -19.86 0.92
C ASN A 41 26.79 -19.94 -0.51
N ILE A 42 26.06 -18.91 -0.94
CA ILE A 42 25.52 -18.80 -2.30
C ILE A 42 26.51 -17.98 -3.13
N SER A 43 27.29 -18.66 -3.97
CA SER A 43 28.28 -18.01 -4.84
C SER A 43 27.58 -17.24 -5.96
N CYS A 44 27.92 -15.95 -6.08
CA CYS A 44 27.39 -15.06 -7.11
C CYS A 44 28.39 -13.94 -7.39
N SER A 45 28.58 -13.53 -8.65
CA SER A 45 29.32 -12.32 -9.00
C SER A 45 28.40 -11.09 -8.93
N GLN A 46 28.99 -9.89 -8.83
CA GLN A 46 28.26 -8.63 -8.66
C GLN A 46 27.25 -8.35 -9.78
N ASP A 47 27.60 -8.68 -11.03
CA ASP A 47 26.75 -8.55 -12.21
C ASP A 47 25.59 -9.55 -12.22
N LYS A 48 25.78 -10.71 -11.59
CA LYS A 48 24.79 -11.80 -11.53
C LYS A 48 23.86 -11.77 -10.33
N VAL A 49 24.02 -10.81 -9.40
CA VAL A 49 23.15 -10.72 -8.21
C VAL A 49 21.67 -10.73 -8.63
N PRO A 50 20.83 -11.61 -8.04
CA PRO A 50 19.41 -11.65 -8.35
C PRO A 50 18.70 -10.42 -7.75
N ASN A 51 17.70 -9.92 -8.47
CA ASN A 51 16.79 -8.90 -7.95
C ASN A 51 15.63 -9.63 -7.29
N ILE A 52 15.57 -9.62 -5.95
CA ILE A 52 14.55 -10.33 -5.17
C ILE A 52 13.56 -9.30 -4.64
N ALA A 53 12.27 -9.49 -4.91
CA ALA A 53 11.20 -8.63 -4.43
C ALA A 53 10.29 -9.39 -3.45
N LEU A 54 9.93 -8.76 -2.33
CA LEU A 54 8.90 -9.23 -1.43
C LEU A 54 7.58 -8.53 -1.75
N LEU A 55 6.52 -9.31 -1.97
CA LEU A 55 5.21 -8.81 -2.40
C LEU A 55 4.18 -8.97 -1.28
N GLY A 56 3.75 -7.86 -0.69
CA GLY A 56 2.71 -7.76 0.32
C GLY A 56 1.31 -7.68 -0.29
N SER A 57 0.49 -8.70 -0.03
CA SER A 57 -0.88 -8.77 -0.52
C SER A 57 -1.86 -7.92 0.31
N GLY A 58 -3.04 -7.64 -0.26
CA GLY A 58 -4.09 -6.91 0.42
C GLY A 58 -4.82 -7.74 1.49
N GLY A 59 -5.46 -7.05 2.43
CA GLY A 59 -6.19 -7.73 3.51
C GLY A 59 -6.48 -6.90 4.74
N GLY A 60 -6.48 -5.58 4.64
CA GLY A 60 -6.63 -4.68 5.78
C GLY A 60 -5.61 -4.96 6.88
N GLN A 61 -6.03 -4.84 8.14
CA GLN A 61 -5.12 -4.98 9.29
C GLN A 61 -4.51 -6.38 9.40
N ARG A 62 -5.17 -7.44 8.89
CA ARG A 62 -4.55 -8.77 8.78
C ARG A 62 -3.26 -8.73 7.97
N ALA A 63 -3.31 -8.13 6.78
CA ALA A 63 -2.15 -8.05 5.89
C ALA A 63 -1.06 -7.15 6.46
N MET A 64 -1.45 -6.07 7.14
CA MET A 64 -0.53 -5.20 7.86
C MET A 64 0.29 -5.98 8.90
N VAL A 65 -0.41 -6.65 9.82
CA VAL A 65 0.23 -7.38 10.93
C VAL A 65 0.99 -8.62 10.43
N ALA A 66 0.43 -9.34 9.45
CA ALA A 66 1.10 -10.49 8.86
C ALA A 66 2.38 -10.09 8.11
N LEU A 67 2.39 -8.99 7.35
CA LEU A 67 3.60 -8.53 6.67
C LEU A 67 4.68 -8.12 7.68
N LEU A 68 4.31 -7.43 8.76
CA LEU A 68 5.24 -7.06 9.83
C LEU A 68 5.94 -8.31 10.38
N GLU A 69 5.19 -9.35 10.72
CA GLU A 69 5.77 -10.58 11.25
C GLU A 69 6.57 -11.37 10.19
N CYS A 70 6.14 -11.36 8.92
CA CYS A 70 6.92 -11.97 7.86
C CYS A 70 8.32 -11.34 7.76
N LEU A 71 8.40 -10.01 7.84
CA LEU A 71 9.67 -9.28 7.82
C LEU A 71 10.54 -9.61 9.04
N ILE A 72 9.93 -9.71 10.22
CA ILE A 72 10.62 -10.12 11.47
C ILE A 72 11.23 -11.51 11.33
N GLN A 73 10.50 -12.47 10.76
CA GLN A 73 11.03 -13.83 10.60
C GLN A 73 12.09 -13.90 9.50
N LEU A 74 11.97 -13.11 8.44
CA LEU A 74 13.01 -13.00 7.41
C LEU A 74 14.30 -12.40 7.98
N ASP A 75 14.18 -11.40 8.85
CA ASP A 75 15.32 -10.79 9.55
C ASP A 75 16.00 -11.80 10.49
N LYS A 76 15.22 -12.49 11.34
CA LYS A 76 15.74 -13.55 12.22
C LYS A 76 16.45 -14.67 11.46
N ALA A 77 15.97 -14.97 10.26
CA ALA A 77 16.59 -15.96 9.39
C ALA A 77 17.79 -15.41 8.59
N GLY A 78 18.11 -14.12 8.70
CA GLY A 78 19.19 -13.44 7.97
C GLY A 78 18.90 -13.16 6.50
N LEU A 79 17.64 -13.32 6.06
CA LEU A 79 17.24 -13.18 4.65
C LEU A 79 16.68 -11.80 4.28
N LEU A 80 16.39 -10.93 5.26
CA LEU A 80 15.83 -9.61 4.97
C LEU A 80 16.75 -8.76 4.07
N ASP A 81 18.06 -8.85 4.27
CA ASP A 81 19.06 -8.15 3.46
C ASP A 81 19.16 -8.63 2.01
N CYS A 82 18.62 -9.81 1.71
CA CYS A 82 18.57 -10.34 0.36
C CYS A 82 17.42 -9.71 -0.46
N ILE A 83 16.51 -8.96 0.17
CA ILE A 83 15.37 -8.30 -0.50
C ILE A 83 15.80 -6.95 -1.07
N LEU A 84 15.60 -6.76 -2.37
CA LEU A 84 15.84 -5.52 -3.10
C LEU A 84 14.62 -4.59 -3.03
N TYR A 85 13.43 -5.12 -3.33
CA TYR A 85 12.17 -4.38 -3.36
C TYR A 85 11.17 -4.91 -2.32
N LEU A 86 10.50 -4.00 -1.63
CA LEU A 86 9.32 -4.31 -0.80
C LEU A 86 8.11 -3.64 -1.44
N CYS A 87 7.27 -4.44 -2.11
CA CYS A 87 6.09 -3.95 -2.80
C CYS A 87 4.84 -4.30 -2.00
N GLY A 88 3.82 -3.44 -2.01
CA GLY A 88 2.58 -3.72 -1.28
C GLY A 88 1.33 -3.11 -1.89
N VAL A 89 0.20 -3.76 -1.62
CA VAL A 89 -1.15 -3.25 -1.91
C VAL A 89 -2.00 -3.26 -0.64
N SER A 90 -2.98 -2.35 -0.54
CA SER A 90 -3.95 -2.30 0.56
C SER A 90 -3.27 -2.43 1.94
N GLY A 91 -3.71 -3.33 2.82
CA GLY A 91 -3.21 -3.45 4.20
C GLY A 91 -1.69 -3.60 4.35
N SER A 92 -0.99 -4.21 3.39
CA SER A 92 0.48 -4.27 3.42
C SER A 92 1.12 -2.88 3.31
N THR A 93 0.50 -1.96 2.58
CA THR A 93 0.98 -0.57 2.52
C THR A 93 0.88 0.16 3.85
N TRP A 94 -0.04 -0.24 4.72
CA TRP A 94 -0.15 0.33 6.07
C TRP A 94 1.03 -0.09 6.96
N CYS A 95 1.49 -1.33 6.80
CA CYS A 95 2.71 -1.83 7.44
C CYS A 95 3.93 -1.11 6.89
N MET A 96 4.09 -1.05 5.57
CA MET A 96 5.19 -0.33 4.94
C MET A 96 5.25 1.12 5.41
N ALA A 97 4.15 1.87 5.31
CA ALA A 97 4.07 3.25 5.79
C ALA A 97 4.45 3.40 7.27
N SER A 98 4.22 2.40 8.12
CA SER A 98 4.64 2.44 9.52
C SER A 98 6.12 2.13 9.71
N LEU A 99 6.70 1.25 8.88
CA LEU A 99 8.10 0.87 8.93
C LEU A 99 9.01 2.02 8.47
N TYR A 100 8.72 2.59 7.30
CA TYR A 100 9.55 3.63 6.67
C TYR A 100 9.49 4.99 7.38
N LYS A 101 8.73 5.13 8.47
CA LYS A 101 8.85 6.30 9.37
C LYS A 101 10.17 6.32 10.13
N GLU A 102 10.74 5.14 10.36
CA GLU A 102 12.02 4.97 11.03
C GLU A 102 13.10 4.76 9.96
N PRO A 103 14.10 5.66 9.84
CA PRO A 103 15.24 5.44 8.96
C PRO A 103 16.03 4.19 9.37
N ASP A 104 16.42 3.39 8.37
CA ASP A 104 17.11 2.10 8.54
C ASP A 104 16.33 1.15 9.47
N TRP A 105 15.00 1.09 9.28
CA TRP A 105 14.11 0.30 10.14
C TRP A 105 14.49 -1.18 10.17
N SER A 106 15.07 -1.73 9.10
CA SER A 106 15.48 -3.13 9.04
C SER A 106 16.52 -3.47 10.10
N THR A 107 17.36 -2.52 10.50
CA THR A 107 18.38 -2.70 11.54
C THR A 107 17.83 -2.50 12.95
N LYS A 108 16.61 -1.98 13.08
CA LYS A 108 15.92 -1.63 14.34
C LYS A 108 14.58 -2.35 14.47
N LEU A 109 14.40 -3.45 13.74
CA LEU A 109 13.08 -4.02 13.48
C LEU A 109 12.32 -4.43 14.75
N ASP A 110 13.01 -4.91 15.79
CA ASP A 110 12.37 -5.21 17.08
C ASP A 110 11.78 -3.95 17.75
N THR A 111 12.52 -2.85 17.77
CA THR A 111 12.02 -1.57 18.32
C THR A 111 10.87 -1.01 17.49
N VAL A 112 10.97 -1.09 16.16
CA VAL A 112 9.91 -0.62 15.24
C VAL A 112 8.65 -1.47 15.41
N LYS A 113 8.79 -2.79 15.52
CA LYS A 113 7.69 -3.71 15.84
C LYS A 113 7.01 -3.30 17.13
N ASP A 114 7.76 -3.10 18.22
CA ASP A 114 7.17 -2.76 19.52
C ASP A 114 6.37 -1.45 19.47
N LYS A 115 6.93 -0.40 18.83
CA LYS A 115 6.21 0.87 18.59
C LYS A 115 4.90 0.66 17.81
N ILE A 116 4.95 -0.15 16.73
CA ILE A 116 3.77 -0.43 15.91
C ILE A 116 2.71 -1.17 16.72
N ILE A 117 3.10 -2.21 17.48
CA ILE A 117 2.16 -3.03 18.26
C ILE A 117 1.57 -2.24 19.43
N GLU A 118 2.37 -1.43 20.12
CA GLU A 118 1.89 -0.53 21.17
C GLU A 118 0.83 0.44 20.62
N ARG A 119 1.14 1.11 19.50
CA ARG A 119 0.19 1.99 18.81
C ARG A 119 -1.09 1.24 18.42
N LEU A 120 -0.98 0.04 17.85
CA LEU A 120 -2.14 -0.77 17.45
C LEU A 120 -2.98 -1.25 18.64
N ASN A 121 -2.42 -1.30 19.85
CA ASN A 121 -3.15 -1.63 21.08
C ASN A 121 -3.70 -0.40 21.83
N SER A 122 -3.29 0.81 21.45
CA SER A 122 -3.78 2.07 22.03
C SER A 122 -5.24 2.38 21.64
N PRO A 123 -5.91 3.36 22.29
CA PRO A 123 -7.25 3.82 21.89
C PRO A 123 -7.35 4.39 20.46
N GLY A 124 -6.21 4.75 19.84
CA GLY A 124 -6.13 5.31 18.50
C GLY A 124 -6.50 6.79 18.41
N VAL A 125 -6.79 7.25 17.19
CA VAL A 125 -7.01 8.67 16.86
C VAL A 125 -8.37 9.15 17.37
N SER A 126 -8.39 10.24 18.12
CA SER A 126 -9.62 10.82 18.67
C SER A 126 -10.51 11.43 17.58
N TRP A 127 -11.81 11.57 17.87
CA TRP A 127 -12.74 12.22 16.96
C TRP A 127 -12.39 13.68 16.66
N THR A 128 -11.90 14.41 17.65
CA THR A 128 -11.45 15.80 17.46
C THR A 128 -10.32 15.89 16.44
N GLU A 129 -9.33 14.99 16.52
CA GLU A 129 -8.23 14.93 15.56
C GLU A 129 -8.71 14.52 14.16
N LYS A 130 -9.62 13.54 14.06
CA LYS A 130 -10.26 13.16 12.79
C LYS A 130 -10.97 14.35 12.15
N VAL A 131 -11.73 15.13 12.92
CA VAL A 131 -12.43 16.32 12.41
C VAL A 131 -11.45 17.39 11.95
N ALA A 132 -10.41 17.66 12.73
CA ALA A 132 -9.37 18.61 12.35
C ALA A 132 -8.70 18.20 11.02
N LYS A 133 -8.41 16.90 10.85
CA LYS A 133 -7.84 16.35 9.62
C LYS A 133 -8.80 16.43 8.43
N LEU A 134 -10.08 16.12 8.64
CA LEU A 134 -11.11 16.27 7.60
C LEU A 134 -11.28 17.73 7.17
N LYS A 135 -11.27 18.68 8.11
CA LYS A 135 -11.29 20.12 7.79
C LYS A 135 -10.08 20.50 6.92
N LYS A 136 -8.88 20.03 7.25
CA LYS A 136 -7.68 20.25 6.42
C LYS A 136 -7.82 19.65 5.02
N TYR A 137 -8.39 18.45 4.90
CA TYR A 137 -8.64 17.82 3.60
C TYR A 137 -9.72 18.53 2.78
N TYR A 138 -10.76 19.05 3.43
CA TYR A 138 -11.83 19.79 2.77
C TYR A 138 -11.33 21.08 2.10
N MET A 139 -10.27 21.68 2.65
CA MET A 139 -9.66 22.89 2.07
C MET A 139 -8.75 22.61 0.86
N LYS A 140 -8.54 21.35 0.47
CA LYS A 140 -7.81 21.00 -0.75
C LYS A 140 -8.63 21.35 -1.99
N ASP A 141 -7.94 21.62 -3.10
CA ASP A 141 -8.59 21.86 -4.40
C ASP A 141 -9.43 20.67 -4.89
N SER A 142 -9.08 19.44 -4.47
CA SER A 142 -9.80 18.22 -4.82
C SER A 142 -10.05 17.37 -3.58
N PHE A 143 -11.30 17.35 -3.12
CA PHE A 143 -11.77 16.50 -2.04
C PHE A 143 -12.60 15.33 -2.60
N SER A 144 -12.41 14.12 -2.07
CA SER A 144 -12.99 12.89 -2.60
C SER A 144 -13.42 11.92 -1.50
N LEU A 145 -14.13 10.84 -1.87
CA LEU A 145 -14.43 9.74 -0.94
C LEU A 145 -13.18 9.08 -0.36
N THR A 146 -12.03 9.18 -1.05
CA THR A 146 -10.74 8.70 -0.54
C THR A 146 -10.30 9.49 0.68
N ASP A 147 -10.57 10.80 0.73
CA ASP A 147 -10.24 11.65 1.88
C ASP A 147 -11.06 11.23 3.12
N LEU A 148 -12.36 10.96 2.94
CA LEU A 148 -13.21 10.41 4.01
C LEU A 148 -12.76 9.00 4.42
N TRP A 149 -12.42 8.14 3.46
CA TRP A 149 -11.90 6.80 3.72
C TRP A 149 -10.59 6.83 4.51
N ALA A 150 -9.70 7.76 4.17
CA ALA A 150 -8.44 7.95 4.86
C ALA A 150 -8.69 8.25 6.35
N VAL A 151 -9.48 9.28 6.65
CA VAL A 151 -9.63 9.76 8.02
C VAL A 151 -10.58 8.91 8.87
N LEU A 152 -11.63 8.35 8.28
CA LEU A 152 -12.60 7.57 9.04
C LEU A 152 -12.24 6.09 9.12
N PHE A 153 -11.82 5.51 7.99
CA PHE A 153 -11.53 4.08 7.92
C PHE A 153 -10.07 3.81 8.28
N VAL A 154 -9.10 4.31 7.50
CA VAL A 154 -7.67 3.92 7.68
C VAL A 154 -7.18 4.22 9.09
N THR A 155 -7.44 5.41 9.64
CA THR A 155 -6.95 5.75 11.00
C THR A 155 -7.60 4.90 12.09
N SER A 156 -8.78 4.30 11.85
CA SER A 156 -9.41 3.42 12.84
C SER A 156 -8.68 2.07 12.94
N TYR A 157 -8.06 1.60 11.85
CA TYR A 157 -7.26 0.37 11.84
C TYR A 157 -5.77 0.61 12.16
N VAL A 158 -5.17 1.65 11.56
CA VAL A 158 -3.74 1.98 11.74
C VAL A 158 -3.49 2.72 13.04
N LYS A 159 -4.52 3.36 13.61
CA LYS A 159 -4.50 4.09 14.88
C LYS A 159 -3.55 5.30 14.89
N GLU A 160 -3.41 5.96 13.74
CA GLU A 160 -2.57 7.15 13.58
C GLU A 160 -3.02 8.02 12.40
N ILE A 161 -2.71 9.32 12.48
CA ILE A 161 -2.71 10.25 11.35
C ILE A 161 -1.25 10.51 10.97
N ASP A 162 -0.82 10.00 9.82
CA ASP A 162 0.50 10.30 9.28
C ASP A 162 0.43 11.41 8.24
N GLU A 163 0.85 12.61 8.63
CA GLU A 163 0.87 13.79 7.75
C GLU A 163 2.20 13.98 7.01
N GLN A 164 3.19 13.11 7.23
CA GLN A 164 4.44 13.15 6.48
C GLN A 164 4.20 12.75 5.02
N THR A 165 5.11 13.14 4.13
CA THR A 165 5.05 12.74 2.72
C THR A 165 5.99 11.57 2.45
N LEU A 166 5.78 10.85 1.35
CA LEU A 166 6.63 9.70 1.01
C LEU A 166 8.07 10.14 0.73
N THR A 167 8.23 11.28 0.04
CA THR A 167 9.56 11.84 -0.23
C THR A 167 10.28 12.29 1.04
N THR A 168 9.56 12.80 2.04
CA THR A 168 10.16 13.24 3.32
C THR A 168 10.57 12.07 4.20
N GLN A 169 9.84 10.96 4.17
CA GLN A 169 10.17 9.75 4.93
C GLN A 169 11.34 8.97 4.34
N TRP A 170 11.61 9.12 3.04
CA TRP A 170 12.66 8.39 2.37
C TRP A 170 14.05 8.98 2.58
N ASP A 171 14.94 8.19 3.18
CA ASP A 171 16.37 8.47 3.18
C ASP A 171 17.01 7.92 1.90
N GLN A 172 17.65 8.79 1.10
CA GLN A 172 18.36 8.41 -0.12
C GLN A 172 19.49 7.39 0.12
N HIS A 173 20.01 7.33 1.35
CA HIS A 173 21.03 6.38 1.78
C HIS A 173 20.48 5.21 2.59
N SER A 174 19.15 5.06 2.64
CA SER A 174 18.49 3.96 3.34
C SER A 174 19.09 2.62 2.94
N LYS A 175 19.33 1.78 3.95
CA LYS A 175 19.71 0.38 3.78
C LYS A 175 18.51 -0.52 3.65
N ASP A 176 17.29 -0.03 3.82
CA ASP A 176 16.07 -0.83 3.75
C ASP A 176 15.77 -1.24 2.30
N PRO A 177 14.93 -2.28 2.07
CA PRO A 177 14.41 -2.56 0.73
C PRO A 177 13.74 -1.33 0.10
N TYR A 178 13.74 -1.20 -1.23
CA TYR A 178 13.08 -0.10 -1.92
C TYR A 178 11.55 -0.25 -1.86
N PRO A 179 10.80 0.73 -1.34
CA PRO A 179 9.36 0.61 -1.21
C PRO A 179 8.64 0.94 -2.52
N ILE A 180 7.70 0.07 -2.92
CA ILE A 180 6.78 0.34 -4.03
C ILE A 180 5.33 0.17 -3.54
N TYR A 181 4.57 1.25 -3.59
CA TYR A 181 3.15 1.28 -3.26
C TYR A 181 2.34 1.15 -4.54
N ALA A 182 1.58 0.05 -4.67
CA ALA A 182 0.79 -0.19 -5.86
C ALA A 182 -0.68 0.23 -5.67
N VAL A 183 -1.17 1.02 -6.62
CA VAL A 183 -2.53 1.58 -6.66
C VAL A 183 -3.22 1.10 -7.94
N ILE A 184 -4.54 0.94 -7.89
CA ILE A 184 -5.34 0.56 -9.06
C ILE A 184 -6.11 1.78 -9.57
N ASP A 185 -5.86 2.15 -10.83
CA ASP A 185 -6.70 3.07 -11.57
C ASP A 185 -8.02 2.38 -11.96
N LYS A 186 -9.09 2.79 -11.28
CA LYS A 186 -10.44 2.24 -11.47
C LYS A 186 -11.00 2.53 -12.87
N GLN A 187 -10.63 3.64 -13.51
CA GLN A 187 -11.13 4.01 -14.83
C GLN A 187 -10.48 3.13 -15.90
N CYS A 188 -9.15 2.97 -15.87
CA CYS A 188 -8.41 2.07 -16.76
C CYS A 188 -8.92 0.62 -16.61
N LYS A 189 -9.08 0.15 -15.36
CA LYS A 189 -9.63 -1.18 -15.08
C LYS A 189 -11.04 -1.40 -15.64
N ARG A 190 -11.91 -0.38 -15.63
CA ARG A 190 -13.29 -0.49 -16.12
C ARG A 190 -13.38 -0.52 -17.64
N LYS A 191 -12.48 0.20 -18.31
CA LYS A 191 -12.44 0.25 -19.78
C LYS A 191 -11.78 -0.98 -20.40
N GLU A 192 -11.09 -1.81 -19.60
CA GLU A 192 -10.22 -2.89 -20.09
C GLU A 192 -9.15 -2.39 -21.07
N GLU A 193 -8.85 -1.09 -21.02
CA GLU A 193 -7.90 -0.37 -21.86
C GLU A 193 -6.77 0.18 -20.97
N GLY A 194 -5.52 -0.04 -21.37
CA GLY A 194 -4.34 0.46 -20.66
C GLY A 194 -3.93 -0.36 -19.43
N ASP A 195 -2.97 0.18 -18.68
CA ASP A 195 -2.47 -0.42 -17.45
C ASP A 195 -3.30 0.06 -16.25
N PRO A 196 -4.01 -0.84 -15.57
CA PRO A 196 -4.75 -0.45 -14.37
C PRO A 196 -3.83 -0.21 -13.18
N TRP A 197 -2.54 -0.57 -13.25
CA TRP A 197 -1.61 -0.40 -12.15
C TRP A 197 -0.86 0.92 -12.25
N LEU A 198 -0.93 1.67 -11.16
CA LEU A 198 -0.11 2.85 -10.92
C LEU A 198 0.83 2.51 -9.78
N GLU A 199 2.11 2.71 -9.99
CA GLU A 199 3.14 2.55 -8.97
C GLU A 199 3.51 3.91 -8.37
N VAL A 200 3.76 3.92 -7.07
CA VAL A 200 4.25 5.07 -6.33
C VAL A 200 5.48 4.64 -5.55
N SER A 201 6.61 5.25 -5.84
CA SER A 201 7.87 5.06 -5.14
C SER A 201 8.32 6.38 -4.49
N PRO A 202 9.41 6.39 -3.71
CA PRO A 202 9.99 7.64 -3.21
C PRO A 202 10.48 8.61 -4.29
N HIS A 203 10.68 8.15 -5.53
CA HIS A 203 11.26 8.96 -6.60
C HIS A 203 10.22 9.37 -7.63
N GLU A 204 9.35 8.46 -8.03
CA GLU A 204 8.35 8.73 -9.05
C GLU A 204 7.05 7.97 -8.83
N ALA A 205 5.99 8.50 -9.44
CA ALA A 205 4.69 7.86 -9.51
C ALA A 205 4.22 7.82 -10.96
N GLY A 206 3.68 6.70 -11.42
CA GLY A 206 3.31 6.56 -12.82
C GLY A 206 2.83 5.18 -13.24
N TYR A 207 2.73 5.01 -14.55
CA TYR A 207 2.24 3.79 -15.19
C TYR A 207 3.38 3.15 -15.98
N SER A 208 3.82 1.96 -15.56
CA SER A 208 4.97 1.29 -16.16
C SER A 208 4.72 0.91 -17.63
N LEU A 209 3.49 0.50 -17.97
CA LEU A 209 3.15 0.12 -19.36
C LEU A 209 3.27 1.28 -20.35
N THR A 210 2.87 2.49 -19.97
CA THR A 210 3.00 3.68 -20.83
C THR A 210 4.39 4.31 -20.69
N GLY A 211 5.12 3.96 -19.63
CA GLY A 211 6.39 4.58 -19.29
C GLY A 211 6.23 6.03 -18.81
N ALA A 212 5.01 6.44 -18.43
CA ALA A 212 4.73 7.83 -18.05
C ALA A 212 4.80 8.00 -16.54
N PHE A 213 5.73 8.82 -16.09
CA PHE A 213 6.04 9.06 -14.68
C PHE A 213 6.16 10.55 -14.37
N VAL A 214 5.77 10.92 -13.15
CA VAL A 214 6.07 12.22 -12.56
C VAL A 214 6.87 12.02 -11.29
N GLU A 215 7.61 13.04 -10.86
CA GLU A 215 8.18 13.02 -9.51
C GLU A 215 7.08 12.81 -8.46
N THR A 216 7.34 12.00 -7.44
CA THR A 216 6.35 11.69 -6.40
C THR A 216 5.82 12.93 -5.69
N SER A 217 6.68 13.92 -5.46
CA SER A 217 6.32 15.24 -4.90
C SER A 217 5.32 16.02 -5.76
N SER A 218 5.23 15.67 -7.04
CA SER A 218 4.37 16.31 -8.03
C SER A 218 3.10 15.50 -8.30
N PHE A 219 3.00 14.27 -7.78
CA PHE A 219 1.81 13.44 -7.95
C PHE A 219 0.61 14.07 -7.24
N GLY A 220 -0.49 14.25 -7.99
CA GLY A 220 -1.67 15.03 -7.57
C GLY A 220 -1.72 16.46 -8.13
N SER A 221 -0.62 16.97 -8.69
CA SER A 221 -0.62 18.23 -9.46
C SER A 221 -1.40 18.11 -10.77
N GLN A 222 -1.77 19.24 -11.37
CA GLN A 222 -2.41 19.27 -12.69
C GLN A 222 -1.35 19.41 -13.79
N PHE A 223 -1.45 18.58 -14.82
CA PHE A 223 -0.55 18.55 -15.97
C PHE A 223 -1.35 18.69 -17.27
N ASP A 224 -0.72 19.30 -18.27
CA ASP A 224 -1.25 19.37 -19.63
C ASP A 224 -0.08 19.28 -20.61
N ASN A 225 -0.23 18.35 -21.57
CA ASN A 225 0.79 17.93 -22.54
C ASN A 225 2.19 17.69 -21.95
N GLY A 226 2.25 16.98 -20.81
CA GLY A 226 3.52 16.64 -20.15
C GLY A 226 4.13 17.76 -19.29
N SER A 227 3.52 18.95 -19.24
CA SER A 227 3.99 20.07 -18.41
C SER A 227 3.05 20.34 -17.24
N LYS A 228 3.61 20.62 -16.07
CA LYS A 228 2.85 20.97 -14.86
C LYS A 228 2.23 22.36 -15.01
N LYS A 229 0.91 22.46 -14.84
CA LYS A 229 0.15 23.71 -14.94
C LYS A 229 -0.23 24.29 -13.58
N LYS A 230 -0.61 23.43 -12.65
CA LYS A 230 -0.96 23.82 -11.28
C LYS A 230 -0.30 22.87 -10.31
N HIS A 231 0.65 23.39 -9.54
CA HIS A 231 1.29 22.65 -8.47
C HIS A 231 0.30 22.38 -7.33
N GLN A 232 0.31 21.15 -6.84
CA GLN A 232 -0.33 20.73 -5.60
C GLN A 232 0.75 20.21 -4.66
N PRO A 233 0.64 20.47 -3.34
CA PRO A 233 1.50 19.82 -2.36
C PRO A 233 1.41 18.29 -2.49
N GLU A 234 2.52 17.61 -2.24
CA GLU A 234 2.55 16.14 -2.17
C GLU A 234 1.50 15.64 -1.17
N MET A 235 0.83 14.55 -1.53
CA MET A 235 -0.07 13.87 -0.62
C MET A 235 0.68 13.36 0.62
N ASP A 236 -0.02 13.34 1.75
CA ASP A 236 0.52 12.70 2.93
C ASP A 236 0.37 11.16 2.87
N MET A 237 1.10 10.49 3.76
CA MET A 237 1.10 9.03 3.88
C MET A 237 -0.28 8.48 4.24
N LEU A 238 -1.08 9.19 5.04
CA LEU A 238 -2.45 8.78 5.34
C LEU A 238 -3.30 8.70 4.07
N TYR A 239 -3.18 9.68 3.17
CA TYR A 239 -3.87 9.67 1.88
C TYR A 239 -3.33 8.56 0.95
N LEU A 240 -2.02 8.34 0.91
CA LEU A 240 -1.44 7.24 0.12
C LEU A 240 -1.91 5.86 0.60
N GLN A 241 -1.93 5.62 1.92
CA GLN A 241 -2.49 4.41 2.53
C GLN A 241 -3.98 4.21 2.16
N ALA A 242 -4.73 5.30 2.09
CA ALA A 242 -6.13 5.28 1.67
C ALA A 242 -6.27 4.94 0.18
N MET A 243 -5.49 5.56 -0.69
CA MET A 243 -5.50 5.25 -2.13
C MET A 243 -5.19 3.77 -2.39
N CYS A 244 -4.15 3.23 -1.76
CA CYS A 244 -3.74 1.83 -1.89
C CYS A 244 -4.80 0.84 -1.37
N SER A 245 -5.71 1.28 -0.48
CA SER A 245 -6.75 0.44 0.14
C SER A 245 -8.17 0.74 -0.33
N SER A 246 -8.34 1.73 -1.22
CA SER A 246 -9.63 2.23 -1.71
C SER A 246 -10.36 1.29 -2.66
N ALA A 247 -9.76 0.16 -3.07
CA ALA A 247 -10.45 -0.87 -3.86
C ALA A 247 -11.68 -1.46 -3.14
N LEU A 248 -11.73 -1.37 -1.81
CA LEU A 248 -12.89 -1.73 -0.97
C LEU A 248 -13.87 -0.57 -0.78
N ALA A 249 -13.45 0.66 -1.10
CA ALA A 249 -14.29 1.84 -1.10
C ALA A 249 -15.16 1.86 -2.36
N ASP A 250 -16.08 0.92 -2.46
CA ASP A 250 -17.26 1.13 -3.31
C ASP A 250 -18.10 2.23 -2.66
N GLY A 251 -18.50 3.24 -3.42
CA GLY A 251 -19.16 4.44 -2.87
C GLY A 251 -20.40 4.09 -2.04
N GLN A 252 -21.13 3.04 -2.41
CA GLN A 252 -22.28 2.55 -1.66
C GLN A 252 -21.89 1.81 -0.37
N ALA A 253 -20.83 1.02 -0.39
CA ALA A 253 -20.32 0.31 0.79
C ALA A 253 -19.65 1.26 1.79
N THR A 254 -18.86 2.22 1.31
CA THR A 254 -18.29 3.30 2.13
C THR A 254 -19.38 4.15 2.75
N TRP A 255 -20.38 4.58 1.97
CA TRP A 255 -21.47 5.38 2.50
C TRP A 255 -22.34 4.62 3.50
N LYS A 256 -22.59 3.33 3.25
CA LYS A 256 -23.28 2.47 4.21
C LYS A 256 -22.49 2.37 5.53
N TRP A 257 -21.18 2.11 5.46
CA TRP A 257 -20.34 2.04 6.66
C TRP A 257 -20.29 3.38 7.41
N VAL A 258 -20.12 4.50 6.71
CA VAL A 258 -20.16 5.85 7.32
C VAL A 258 -21.51 6.10 8.00
N LYS A 259 -22.62 5.66 7.38
CA LYS A 259 -23.95 5.75 7.97
C LYS A 259 -24.14 4.88 9.21
N ASP A 260 -23.63 3.65 9.17
CA ASP A 260 -23.85 2.67 10.23
C ASP A 260 -22.95 2.97 11.44
N GLU A 261 -21.70 3.40 11.22
CA GLU A 261 -20.67 3.48 12.26
C GLU A 261 -20.32 4.92 12.69
N CYS A 262 -20.46 5.92 11.81
CA CYS A 262 -19.97 7.28 12.07
C CYS A 262 -21.07 8.35 12.04
N PHE A 263 -22.31 7.99 11.69
CA PHE A 263 -23.36 8.96 11.41
C PHE A 263 -23.75 9.79 12.63
N GLN A 264 -23.88 9.16 13.80
CA GLN A 264 -24.26 9.89 15.03
C GLN A 264 -23.19 10.89 15.44
N GLU A 265 -21.92 10.56 15.25
CA GLU A 265 -20.80 11.46 15.56
C GLU A 265 -20.70 12.59 14.54
N LEU A 266 -20.88 12.30 13.24
CA LEU A 266 -20.96 13.31 12.19
C LEU A 266 -22.15 14.27 12.40
N VAL A 267 -23.31 13.75 12.83
CA VAL A 267 -24.50 14.56 13.16
C VAL A 267 -24.28 15.41 14.40
N SER A 268 -23.69 14.85 15.46
CA SER A 268 -23.32 15.60 16.68
C SER A 268 -22.39 16.78 16.36
N LEU A 269 -21.43 16.58 15.47
CA LEU A 269 -20.54 17.62 14.98
C LEU A 269 -21.23 18.64 14.07
N ALA A 270 -22.13 18.20 13.19
CA ALA A 270 -22.96 19.09 12.36
C ALA A 270 -23.80 20.05 13.20
N ASN A 271 -24.28 19.55 14.34
CA ASN A 271 -25.07 20.35 15.28
C ASN A 271 -24.20 21.33 16.09
N ALA A 272 -22.89 21.04 16.25
CA ALA A 272 -21.94 21.93 16.92
C ALA A 272 -21.34 23.01 15.98
N ASP A 273 -21.29 22.76 14.67
CA ASP A 273 -20.84 23.69 13.63
C ASP A 273 -21.65 23.48 12.32
N PRO A 274 -22.79 24.18 12.15
CA PRO A 274 -23.74 23.96 11.05
C PRO A 274 -23.20 24.21 9.64
N THR A 275 -22.05 24.89 9.51
CA THR A 275 -21.45 25.24 8.22
C THR A 275 -20.69 24.08 7.56
N ALA A 276 -20.32 23.05 8.33
CA ALA A 276 -19.45 21.97 7.86
C ALA A 276 -20.16 20.84 7.06
N LEU A 277 -21.49 20.70 7.16
CA LEU A 277 -22.22 19.54 6.59
C LEU A 277 -23.07 19.84 5.34
N VAL A 278 -23.42 21.11 5.09
CA VAL A 278 -24.27 21.52 3.96
C VAL A 278 -23.61 21.22 2.60
N ASP A 279 -22.29 21.08 2.58
CA ASP A 279 -21.53 20.79 1.37
C ASP A 279 -21.18 19.29 1.20
N VAL A 280 -21.02 18.54 2.30
CA VAL A 280 -20.79 17.08 2.27
C VAL A 280 -22.01 16.32 1.73
N THR A 281 -23.21 16.83 1.99
CA THR A 281 -24.47 16.21 1.53
C THR A 281 -24.73 16.41 0.03
N LYS A 282 -24.19 17.47 -0.60
CA LYS A 282 -24.41 17.76 -2.03
C LYS A 282 -23.64 16.84 -3.00
N ALA A 283 -22.60 16.16 -2.53
CA ALA A 283 -21.75 15.30 -3.38
C ALA A 283 -22.30 13.88 -3.63
N THR A 284 -23.54 13.54 -3.20
CA THR A 284 -23.99 12.14 -3.05
C THR A 284 -25.17 11.68 -3.93
N GLN A 285 -25.51 12.37 -5.03
CA GLN A 285 -26.53 11.84 -5.97
C GLN A 285 -25.91 11.23 -7.23
N PRO A 286 -25.83 9.89 -7.34
CA PRO A 286 -25.67 9.22 -8.61
C PRO A 286 -27.04 9.05 -9.31
N ASP A 287 -27.12 9.52 -10.55
CA ASP A 287 -28.21 9.26 -11.49
C ASP A 287 -28.33 7.74 -11.76
N LEU A 288 -29.53 7.20 -11.58
CA LEU A 288 -29.88 5.80 -11.75
C LEU A 288 -30.97 5.67 -12.81
N SER A 289 -30.56 5.56 -14.07
CA SER A 289 -31.38 4.99 -15.13
C SER A 289 -30.60 3.92 -15.90
N GLY A 290 -31.07 2.67 -15.86
CA GLY A 290 -30.42 1.57 -16.59
C GLY A 290 -30.80 0.14 -16.19
N GLY A 291 -32.00 -0.28 -16.60
CA GLY A 291 -32.24 -1.55 -17.32
C GLY A 291 -31.97 -2.89 -16.65
N GLN A 292 -33.04 -3.69 -16.53
CA GLN A 292 -33.21 -5.00 -15.90
C GLN A 292 -32.45 -6.19 -16.55
N GLN A 293 -31.36 -5.94 -17.30
CA GLN A 293 -30.41 -6.95 -17.80
C GLN A 293 -29.09 -6.96 -17.00
N THR A 294 -29.02 -6.22 -15.90
CA THR A 294 -27.88 -6.13 -14.98
C THR A 294 -27.93 -7.14 -13.83
N ALA A 295 -29.04 -7.85 -13.63
CA ALA A 295 -29.22 -8.79 -12.51
C ALA A 295 -28.37 -10.08 -12.63
N ASP A 296 -28.11 -10.55 -13.86
CA ASP A 296 -27.36 -11.81 -14.11
C ASP A 296 -25.86 -11.64 -14.41
N ARG A 297 -25.40 -10.39 -14.55
CA ARG A 297 -23.96 -10.05 -14.49
C ARG A 297 -23.52 -9.72 -13.06
N ARG A 298 -24.38 -9.07 -12.27
CA ARG A 298 -24.16 -8.81 -10.82
C ARG A 298 -23.99 -10.10 -10.00
N LYS A 299 -24.75 -11.16 -10.31
CA LYS A 299 -24.61 -12.47 -9.63
C LYS A 299 -23.29 -13.20 -9.91
N ARG A 300 -22.57 -12.87 -10.99
CA ARG A 300 -21.25 -13.47 -11.30
C ARG A 300 -20.11 -12.69 -10.64
N ALA A 301 -20.16 -11.36 -10.66
CA ALA A 301 -19.17 -10.51 -9.98
C ALA A 301 -19.24 -10.64 -8.45
N VAL A 302 -20.45 -10.70 -7.87
CA VAL A 302 -20.65 -10.91 -6.44
C VAL A 302 -20.20 -12.32 -6.01
N ARG A 303 -20.28 -13.33 -6.90
CA ARG A 303 -19.80 -14.70 -6.59
C ARG A 303 -18.27 -14.77 -6.59
N CYS A 304 -17.58 -14.04 -7.47
CA CYS A 304 -16.12 -13.95 -7.47
C CYS A 304 -15.56 -13.16 -6.27
N ILE A 305 -16.26 -12.11 -5.84
CA ILE A 305 -15.89 -11.28 -4.68
C ILE A 305 -16.24 -11.98 -3.36
N ALA A 306 -17.41 -12.62 -3.27
CA ALA A 306 -17.82 -13.37 -2.07
C ALA A 306 -17.07 -14.70 -1.88
N GLN A 307 -16.51 -15.29 -2.94
CA GLN A 307 -15.71 -16.53 -2.86
C GLN A 307 -14.19 -16.29 -2.79
N GLY A 308 -13.73 -15.04 -2.96
CA GLY A 308 -12.32 -14.68 -2.78
C GLY A 308 -11.34 -15.58 -3.54
N ILE A 309 -11.54 -15.80 -4.83
CA ILE A 309 -10.60 -16.59 -5.64
C ILE A 309 -9.61 -15.62 -6.29
N TRP A 310 -8.50 -15.40 -5.59
CA TRP A 310 -7.25 -14.83 -6.10
C TRP A 310 -6.10 -15.69 -5.52
N GLY A 311 -5.19 -16.12 -6.39
CA GLY A 311 -3.98 -16.90 -6.08
C GLY A 311 -4.24 -18.36 -5.68
N ARG A 312 -4.38 -19.27 -6.65
CA ARG A 312 -4.05 -20.68 -6.40
C ARG A 312 -2.55 -20.84 -6.62
N ASN A 313 -1.91 -21.47 -5.64
CA ASN A 313 -0.48 -21.73 -5.45
C ASN A 313 0.25 -20.55 -4.79
N TYR A 314 0.57 -20.76 -3.50
CA TYR A 314 1.31 -19.88 -2.57
C TYR A 314 0.52 -18.71 -1.96
N ASN A 315 -0.33 -19.01 -0.95
CA ASN A 315 -0.78 -18.04 0.04
C ASN A 315 -0.04 -18.31 1.37
N PHE A 316 0.16 -17.31 2.23
CA PHE A 316 0.86 -17.42 3.53
C PHE A 316 0.19 -18.34 4.57
N LEU A 317 -0.89 -19.03 4.18
CA LEU A 317 -1.59 -20.06 4.97
C LEU A 317 -1.41 -21.47 4.36
N HIS A 318 -0.53 -21.62 3.37
CA HIS A 318 -0.26 -22.91 2.74
C HIS A 318 0.42 -23.85 3.75
N ASN A 319 -0.23 -24.97 4.06
CA ASN A 319 0.11 -25.96 5.11
C ASN A 319 -0.25 -25.61 6.57
N MET A 320 -1.11 -24.63 6.83
CA MET A 320 -1.78 -24.54 8.14
C MET A 320 -2.90 -25.58 8.21
N THR A 321 -2.92 -26.43 9.24
CA THR A 321 -3.88 -27.53 9.43
C THR A 321 -5.33 -27.08 9.66
N ASP A 322 -5.53 -25.79 9.93
CA ASP A 322 -6.84 -25.19 10.16
C ASP A 322 -7.45 -24.65 8.86
N LYS A 323 -8.72 -25.00 8.63
CA LYS A 323 -9.46 -24.75 7.38
C LYS A 323 -9.40 -23.25 6.98
N PRO A 324 -8.86 -22.89 5.79
CA PRO A 324 -8.70 -21.49 5.35
C PRO A 324 -9.98 -20.64 5.32
N GLY A 325 -11.16 -21.28 5.26
CA GLY A 325 -12.46 -20.61 5.26
C GLY A 325 -12.83 -19.97 6.61
N ASP A 326 -12.39 -20.56 7.72
CA ASP A 326 -12.70 -20.07 9.06
C ASP A 326 -11.84 -18.85 9.40
N TRP A 327 -10.59 -18.84 8.93
CA TRP A 327 -9.67 -17.70 9.03
C TRP A 327 -10.16 -16.46 8.26
N ARG A 328 -10.64 -16.62 7.02
CA ARG A 328 -11.19 -15.49 6.24
C ARG A 328 -12.43 -14.87 6.88
N LYS A 329 -13.24 -15.66 7.58
CA LYS A 329 -14.41 -15.19 8.33
C LYS A 329 -14.01 -14.53 9.65
N LYS A 330 -12.98 -15.02 10.33
CA LYS A 330 -12.49 -14.47 11.61
C LYS A 330 -11.75 -13.14 11.40
N TYR A 331 -10.94 -13.04 10.36
CA TYR A 331 -10.02 -11.93 10.10
C TYR A 331 -10.39 -11.10 8.87
N GLY A 332 -11.69 -10.95 8.61
CA GLY A 332 -12.19 -10.23 7.44
C GLY A 332 -11.90 -8.72 7.52
N ILE A 333 -11.81 -8.07 6.35
CA ILE A 333 -11.40 -6.66 6.25
C ILE A 333 -12.43 -5.69 6.85
N LEU A 334 -13.69 -6.10 6.96
CA LEU A 334 -14.79 -5.27 7.47
C LEU A 334 -15.22 -5.62 8.92
N LYS A 335 -14.41 -6.40 9.66
CA LYS A 335 -14.75 -6.79 11.04
C LYS A 335 -14.37 -5.77 12.12
N GLY A 336 -13.91 -4.58 11.70
CA GLY A 336 -13.41 -3.57 12.60
C GLY A 336 -11.96 -3.80 13.02
N PRO A 337 -11.36 -2.85 13.75
CA PRO A 337 -9.97 -2.92 14.19
C PRO A 337 -9.70 -4.12 15.11
N TYR A 338 -8.54 -4.74 14.96
CA TYR A 338 -8.12 -5.90 15.75
C TYR A 338 -7.78 -5.51 17.18
N ASN A 339 -8.17 -6.37 18.12
CA ASN A 339 -7.69 -6.31 19.48
C ASN A 339 -6.31 -6.99 19.62
N ALA A 340 -5.71 -6.88 20.81
CA ALA A 340 -4.38 -7.43 21.08
C ALA A 340 -4.27 -8.94 20.80
N GLU A 341 -5.33 -9.71 21.12
CA GLU A 341 -5.38 -11.16 20.91
C GLU A 341 -5.38 -11.49 19.41
N ASN A 342 -6.20 -10.79 18.61
CA ASN A 342 -6.25 -10.95 17.16
C ASN A 342 -4.91 -10.60 16.50
N ILE A 343 -4.23 -9.55 16.97
CA ILE A 343 -2.89 -9.17 16.49
C ILE A 343 -1.91 -10.30 16.79
N THR A 344 -1.88 -10.78 18.03
CA THR A 344 -0.98 -11.85 18.49
C THR A 344 -1.18 -13.12 17.67
N GLU A 345 -2.42 -13.56 17.47
CA GLU A 345 -2.74 -14.79 16.74
C GLU A 345 -2.35 -14.69 15.25
N VAL A 346 -2.56 -13.54 14.62
CA VAL A 346 -2.15 -13.32 13.21
C VAL A 346 -0.64 -13.31 13.08
N MET A 347 0.09 -12.68 14.00
CA MET A 347 1.54 -12.71 14.02
C MET A 347 2.02 -14.15 14.18
N GLU A 348 1.57 -14.89 15.18
CA GLU A 348 2.01 -16.27 15.42
C GLU A 348 1.88 -17.15 14.16
N VAL A 349 0.76 -17.06 13.45
CA VAL A 349 0.54 -17.81 12.21
C VAL A 349 1.41 -17.34 11.05
N ALA A 350 1.52 -16.02 10.84
CA ALA A 350 2.37 -15.47 9.80
C ALA A 350 3.85 -15.86 10.03
N GLY A 351 4.28 -15.82 11.29
CA GLY A 351 5.63 -16.16 11.69
C GLY A 351 5.95 -17.63 11.42
N LYS A 352 5.09 -18.55 11.90
CA LYS A 352 5.21 -19.99 11.62
C LYS A 352 5.29 -20.28 10.13
N ASN A 353 4.52 -19.57 9.30
CA ASN A 353 4.57 -19.78 7.86
C ASN A 353 5.95 -19.44 7.26
N ILE A 354 6.60 -18.37 7.67
CA ILE A 354 7.97 -18.06 7.20
C ILE A 354 8.96 -19.09 7.73
N SER A 355 8.95 -19.36 9.04
CA SER A 355 9.89 -20.32 9.65
C SER A 355 9.79 -21.71 9.02
N ASN A 356 8.57 -22.17 8.71
CA ASN A 356 8.34 -23.49 8.08
C ASN A 356 8.78 -23.56 6.61
N ASN A 357 8.96 -22.43 5.93
CA ASN A 357 9.31 -22.38 4.51
C ASN A 357 10.70 -21.81 4.24
N ILE A 358 11.51 -21.55 5.28
CA ILE A 358 12.80 -20.86 5.14
C ILE A 358 13.78 -21.62 4.23
N GLU A 359 13.86 -22.94 4.36
CA GLU A 359 14.71 -23.78 3.51
C GLU A 359 14.27 -23.74 2.05
N LYS A 360 12.95 -23.77 1.80
CA LYS A 360 12.41 -23.64 0.44
C LYS A 360 12.70 -22.28 -0.16
N LEU A 361 12.61 -21.21 0.63
CA LEU A 361 12.98 -19.86 0.18
C LEU A 361 14.47 -19.82 -0.20
N LEU A 362 15.35 -20.37 0.63
CA LEU A 362 16.77 -20.49 0.34
C LEU A 362 17.05 -21.31 -0.93
N GLU A 363 16.36 -22.43 -1.14
CA GLU A 363 16.46 -23.22 -2.37
C GLU A 363 16.08 -22.41 -3.61
N GLN A 364 15.00 -21.63 -3.55
CA GLN A 364 14.61 -20.76 -4.67
C GLN A 364 15.62 -19.65 -4.91
N ILE A 365 16.15 -19.02 -3.85
CA ILE A 365 17.19 -18.00 -3.96
C ILE A 365 18.45 -18.57 -4.61
N ARG A 366 18.88 -19.78 -4.20
CA ARG A 366 20.01 -20.50 -4.82
C ARG A 366 19.76 -20.77 -6.30
N ALA A 367 18.57 -21.25 -6.64
CA ALA A 367 18.21 -21.56 -8.03
C ALA A 367 18.25 -20.32 -8.93
N VAL A 368 17.72 -19.18 -8.45
CA VAL A 368 17.75 -17.93 -9.22
C VAL A 368 19.17 -17.35 -9.32
N ALA A 369 19.96 -17.42 -8.25
CA ALA A 369 21.36 -16.98 -8.29
C ALA A 369 22.20 -17.82 -9.26
N ALA A 370 21.96 -19.13 -9.35
CA ALA A 370 22.66 -20.01 -10.28
C ALA A 370 22.22 -19.85 -11.74
N ALA A 371 21.01 -19.32 -11.99
CA ALA A 371 20.47 -19.13 -13.34
C ALA A 371 20.95 -17.86 -14.04
N LYS A 372 21.55 -16.90 -13.30
CA LYS A 372 22.15 -15.68 -13.85
C LYS A 372 23.62 -15.90 -14.16
#